data_AF-A0AAT9J0Y9-F1
#
_entry.id   AF-A0AAT9J0Y9-F1
#
_cell.length_a   1.000
_cell.length_b   1.000
_cell.length_c   1.000
_cell.angle_alpha   90.00
_cell.angle_beta   90.00
_cell.angle_gamma   90.00
#
_symmetry.space_group_name_H-M   'P 1'
#
loop_
_entity.id
_entity.type
_entity.pdbx_description
1 polymer ?
#
loop_
_entity_poly.entity_id
_entity_poly.type
_entity_poly.pdbx_seq_one_letter_code
_entity_poly.pdbx_strand_id
1 'polypeptide(L)'
;MRPRAKTIYKLDTKLKDLYDILFAAGQIKSRSINALADAACVGRQTLHASGGTGRISRQNEDKISALGNFDPNAPYWCDLTIPEEKREVFNTNYRGADTPEAFRKALQSIWGIGRKRYKVYHEAPVAAHPEVACHELTGSGQGATLDLELPIFLEADFGAIHDLANNLKYGFRRARLRVDLTCKYGSKSVTRFATGGSQVINGAEITSRGIPSTPSWEIQCLPGDTILAKPVSKNDEPLMAVVGYGEGTRINSTLSVNLSDGELVFSNGDPILDDNKAAVIERICTLLLQENINEQGRLDLSFHSLQIKEADH
;
A
#
# COMPACT_ATOMS: atom_id res chain seq x y z
N MET A 1 35.96 33.29 -12.76
CA MET A 1 34.68 33.31 -12.00
C MET A 1 34.88 32.53 -10.71
N ARG A 2 34.65 33.13 -9.53
CA ARG A 2 34.69 32.37 -8.27
C ARG A 2 33.49 31.40 -8.24
N PRO A 3 33.66 30.12 -7.91
CA PRO A 3 32.52 29.20 -7.77
C PRO A 3 31.60 29.74 -6.68
N ARG A 4 30.36 30.09 -7.03
CA ARG A 4 29.36 30.60 -6.08
C ARG A 4 29.00 29.47 -5.10
N ALA A 5 28.93 29.81 -3.81
CA ALA A 5 28.40 28.90 -2.80
C ALA A 5 26.91 28.65 -3.06
N LYS A 6 26.49 27.40 -2.89
CA LYS A 6 25.12 26.95 -3.10
C LYS A 6 24.40 26.89 -1.75
N THR A 7 23.18 27.40 -1.70
CA THR A 7 22.31 27.35 -0.52
C THR A 7 21.49 26.07 -0.54
N ILE A 8 21.45 25.36 0.59
CA ILE A 8 20.82 24.06 0.74
C ILE A 8 19.88 24.12 1.94
N TYR A 9 18.60 23.83 1.69
CA TYR A 9 17.57 23.78 2.70
C TYR A 9 17.93 22.78 3.82
N LYS A 10 17.97 23.27 5.07
CA LYS A 10 18.30 22.47 6.27
C LYS A 10 19.58 21.64 6.13
N LEU A 11 20.63 22.26 5.59
CA LEU A 11 21.93 21.60 5.38
C LEU A 11 22.49 20.97 6.66
N ASP A 12 22.34 21.62 7.81
CA ASP A 12 22.73 21.08 9.11
C ASP A 12 22.08 19.72 9.41
N THR A 13 20.78 19.58 9.15
CA THR A 13 20.00 18.36 9.35
C THR A 13 20.42 17.29 8.35
N LYS A 14 20.65 17.68 7.08
CA LYS A 14 21.15 16.75 6.06
C LYS A 14 22.56 16.25 6.37
N LEU A 15 23.47 17.11 6.82
CA LEU A 15 24.82 16.70 7.25
C LEU A 15 24.75 15.75 8.45
N LYS A 16 23.78 15.95 9.35
CA LYS A 16 23.49 15.02 10.44
C LYS A 16 23.05 13.64 9.95
N ASP A 17 22.06 13.60 9.06
CA ASP A 17 21.61 12.35 8.46
C ASP A 17 22.74 11.63 7.72
N LEU A 18 23.60 12.39 7.02
CA LEU A 18 24.75 11.84 6.33
C LEU A 18 25.75 11.19 7.29
N TYR A 19 26.15 11.84 8.38
CA TYR A 19 27.10 11.21 9.30
C TYR A 19 26.49 10.03 10.06
N ASP A 20 25.19 10.06 10.37
CA ASP A 20 24.52 8.94 11.04
C ASP A 20 24.48 7.71 10.14
N ILE A 21 24.15 7.89 8.86
CA ILE A 21 24.12 6.82 7.86
C ILE A 21 25.53 6.31 7.55
N LEU A 22 26.50 7.20 7.33
CA LEU A 22 27.88 6.79 7.06
C LEU A 22 28.53 6.07 8.25
N PHE A 23 28.16 6.43 9.49
CA PHE A 23 28.62 5.70 10.66
C PHE A 23 28.02 4.29 10.69
N ALA A 24 26.70 4.17 10.45
CA ALA A 24 26.05 2.87 10.36
C ALA A 24 26.59 2.01 9.19
N ALA A 25 27.12 2.65 8.13
CA ALA A 25 27.78 2.02 6.99
C ALA A 25 29.22 1.58 7.27
N GLY A 26 29.76 1.91 8.45
CA GLY A 26 31.17 1.70 8.78
C GLY A 26 32.14 2.59 7.99
N GLN A 27 31.65 3.66 7.33
CA GLN A 27 32.47 4.57 6.52
C GLN A 27 33.17 5.65 7.35
N ILE A 28 32.63 5.99 8.52
CA ILE A 28 33.23 6.94 9.44
C ILE A 28 33.32 6.36 10.86
N LYS A 29 34.31 6.84 11.63
CA LYS A 29 34.66 6.28 12.94
C LYS A 29 33.69 6.64 14.08
N SER A 30 32.87 7.68 13.93
CA SER A 30 31.91 8.10 14.96
C SER A 30 30.72 8.87 14.35
N ARG A 31 29.60 8.91 15.07
CA ARG A 31 28.41 9.72 14.73
C ARG A 31 28.64 11.20 15.03
N SER A 32 29.54 11.83 14.29
CA SER A 32 29.84 13.24 14.49
C SER A 32 30.19 13.96 13.18
N ILE A 33 29.87 15.25 13.15
CA ILE A 33 30.24 16.14 12.05
C ILE A 33 31.77 16.25 11.89
N ASN A 34 32.54 16.09 12.97
CA ASN A 34 33.99 16.06 12.93
C ASN A 34 34.51 14.83 12.18
N ALA A 35 33.92 13.65 12.44
CA ALA A 35 34.30 12.44 11.71
C ALA A 35 33.90 12.53 10.23
N LEU A 36 32.76 13.17 9.91
CA LEU A 36 32.38 13.45 8.53
C LEU A 36 33.39 14.40 7.85
N ALA A 37 33.77 15.49 8.52
CA ALA A 37 34.73 16.46 8.01
C ALA A 37 36.10 15.82 7.73
N ASP A 38 36.59 15.01 8.66
CA ASP A 38 37.85 14.29 8.54
C ASP A 38 37.80 13.29 7.36
N ALA A 39 36.71 12.52 7.23
CA ALA A 39 36.53 11.56 6.14
C ALA A 39 36.37 12.22 4.76
N ALA A 40 35.70 13.38 4.69
CA ALA A 40 35.52 14.12 3.45
C ALA A 40 36.73 15.02 3.10
N CYS A 41 37.77 15.06 3.94
CA CYS A 41 38.90 15.99 3.82
C CYS A 41 38.43 17.47 3.70
N VAL A 42 37.48 17.86 4.54
CA VAL A 42 36.95 19.22 4.68
C VAL A 42 37.33 19.76 6.06
N GLY A 43 37.72 21.04 6.16
CA GLY A 43 38.04 21.65 7.46
C GLY A 43 36.83 21.62 8.39
N ARG A 44 37.00 21.16 9.64
CA ARG A 44 35.92 21.02 10.63
C ARG A 44 35.14 22.33 10.84
N GLN A 45 35.86 23.44 11.04
CA GLN A 45 35.25 24.77 11.19
C GLN A 45 34.48 25.18 9.93
N THR A 46 35.00 24.84 8.75
CA THR A 46 34.33 25.13 7.48
C THR A 46 33.02 24.36 7.36
N LEU A 47 33.01 23.07 7.71
CA LEU A 47 31.80 22.26 7.63
C LEU A 47 30.73 22.68 8.65
N HIS A 48 31.16 23.01 9.88
CA HIS A 48 30.28 23.60 10.89
C HIS A 48 29.67 24.93 10.44
N ALA A 49 30.49 25.83 9.89
CA ALA A 49 30.01 27.11 9.37
C ALA A 49 29.05 26.92 8.18
N SER A 50 29.32 25.95 7.29
CA SER A 50 28.42 25.61 6.19
C SER A 50 27.07 25.12 6.69
N GLY A 51 27.05 24.21 7.68
CA GLY A 51 25.82 23.74 8.31
C GLY A 51 25.00 24.89 8.91
N GLY A 52 25.64 25.77 9.68
CA GLY A 52 24.96 26.90 10.33
C GLY A 52 24.47 27.99 9.37
N THR A 53 25.10 28.15 8.21
CA THR A 53 24.70 29.14 7.20
C THR A 53 23.78 28.58 6.12
N GLY A 54 23.60 27.26 6.05
CA GLY A 54 22.93 26.60 4.93
C GLY A 54 23.69 26.67 3.61
N ARG A 55 24.96 27.15 3.60
CA ARG A 55 25.73 27.41 2.37
C ARG A 55 26.97 26.57 2.29
N ILE A 56 27.17 25.92 1.15
CA ILE A 56 28.36 25.09 0.89
C ILE A 56 29.06 25.52 -0.40
N SER A 57 30.40 25.53 -0.38
CA SER A 57 31.18 25.75 -1.59
C SER A 57 31.11 24.52 -2.48
N ARG A 58 31.15 24.71 -3.81
CA ARG A 58 31.16 23.60 -4.78
C ARG A 58 32.23 22.55 -4.46
N GLN A 59 33.44 22.98 -4.11
CA GLN A 59 34.53 22.08 -3.75
C GLN A 59 34.22 21.21 -2.53
N ASN A 60 33.55 21.76 -1.51
CA ASN A 60 33.17 20.98 -0.32
C ASN A 60 31.96 20.09 -0.62
N GLU A 61 31.02 20.55 -1.45
CA GLU A 61 29.88 19.77 -1.91
C GLU A 61 30.35 18.54 -2.70
N ASP A 62 31.29 18.70 -3.63
CA ASP A 62 31.88 17.61 -4.42
C ASP A 62 32.54 16.55 -3.52
N LYS A 63 33.24 16.99 -2.46
CA LYS A 63 33.88 16.08 -1.49
C LYS A 63 32.87 15.29 -0.65
N ILE A 64 31.82 15.97 -0.17
CA ILE A 64 30.79 15.35 0.66
C ILE A 64 29.90 14.42 -0.16
N SER A 65 29.53 14.82 -1.37
CA SER A 65 28.74 14.01 -2.30
C SER A 65 29.50 12.77 -2.75
N ALA A 66 30.82 12.89 -3.02
CA ALA A 66 31.67 11.74 -3.28
C ALA A 66 31.75 10.77 -2.08
N LEU A 67 31.94 11.28 -0.86
CA LEU A 67 31.96 10.43 0.34
C LEU A 67 30.60 9.77 0.58
N GLY A 68 29.50 10.50 0.38
CA GLY A 68 28.14 10.01 0.57
C GLY A 68 27.57 9.21 -0.59
N ASN A 69 28.32 9.08 -1.69
CA ASN A 69 27.92 8.44 -2.95
C ASN A 69 26.56 8.92 -3.48
N PHE A 70 26.29 10.23 -3.41
CA PHE A 70 25.05 10.83 -3.92
C PHE A 70 25.35 11.90 -4.99
N ASP A 71 24.39 12.18 -5.87
CA ASP A 71 24.55 13.24 -6.88
C ASP A 71 24.23 14.62 -6.28
N PRO A 72 25.15 15.59 -6.29
CA PRO A 72 24.89 16.94 -5.79
C PRO A 72 23.86 17.72 -6.62
N ASN A 73 23.46 17.23 -7.79
CA ASN A 73 22.36 17.82 -8.57
C ASN A 73 21.03 17.12 -8.35
N ALA A 74 21.00 16.06 -7.53
CA ALA A 74 19.76 15.34 -7.26
C ALA A 74 18.76 16.23 -6.50
N PRO A 75 17.46 16.15 -6.85
CA PRO A 75 16.42 16.94 -6.20
C PRO A 75 16.34 16.72 -4.69
N TYR A 76 16.70 15.53 -4.16
CA TYR A 76 16.71 15.27 -2.71
C TYR A 76 17.79 16.06 -1.96
N TRP A 77 18.88 16.44 -2.64
CA TRP A 77 19.95 17.22 -2.06
C TRP A 77 19.68 18.71 -2.21
N CYS A 78 19.31 19.14 -3.42
CA CYS A 78 18.97 20.53 -3.71
C CYS A 78 18.04 20.60 -4.93
N ASP A 79 16.80 21.06 -4.76
CA ASP A 79 15.82 21.10 -5.84
C ASP A 79 16.00 22.33 -6.74
N LEU A 80 16.88 22.23 -7.74
CA LEU A 80 17.20 23.32 -8.67
C LEU A 80 15.99 23.88 -9.46
N THR A 81 14.84 23.20 -9.46
CA THR A 81 13.64 23.65 -10.19
C THR A 81 12.91 24.79 -9.49
N ILE A 82 13.16 25.00 -8.20
CA ILE A 82 12.49 26.01 -7.39
C ILE A 82 13.46 27.14 -7.06
N PRO A 83 13.12 28.43 -7.24
CA PRO A 83 14.00 29.53 -6.84
C PRO A 83 14.37 29.47 -5.35
N GLU A 84 15.62 29.79 -5.01
CA GLU A 84 16.16 29.78 -3.63
C GLU A 84 15.25 30.52 -2.62
N GLU A 85 14.72 31.68 -3.02
CA GLU A 85 13.80 32.53 -2.24
C GLU A 85 12.46 31.87 -1.90
N LYS A 86 12.08 30.82 -2.63
CA LYS A 86 10.86 30.04 -2.35
C LYS A 86 11.13 28.81 -1.47
N ARG A 87 12.40 28.52 -1.14
CA ARG A 87 12.81 27.34 -0.37
C ARG A 87 13.00 27.62 1.14
N GLU A 88 13.22 28.86 1.55
CA GLU A 88 13.38 29.29 2.95
C GLU A 88 12.52 30.56 3.19
N VAL A 89 11.73 30.80 4.25
CA VAL A 89 11.86 30.43 5.67
C VAL A 89 10.49 30.12 6.37
N PHE A 90 9.33 30.32 5.73
CA PHE A 90 8.01 30.18 6.43
C PHE A 90 6.93 29.40 5.68
N ASN A 91 7.29 28.58 4.70
CA ASN A 91 6.29 27.76 4.05
C ASN A 91 6.18 26.39 4.74
N THR A 92 5.35 26.32 5.79
CA THR A 92 4.90 25.04 6.38
C THR A 92 4.27 24.09 5.35
N ASN A 93 3.97 24.56 4.13
CA ASN A 93 3.42 23.76 3.04
C ASN A 93 4.44 23.34 1.97
N TYR A 94 5.74 23.67 2.10
CA TYR A 94 6.73 23.18 1.13
C TYR A 94 7.07 21.70 1.40
N ARG A 95 6.39 20.79 0.70
CA ARG A 95 6.63 19.33 0.70
C ARG A 95 7.59 18.88 -0.43
N GLY A 96 8.50 19.76 -0.85
CA GLY A 96 9.33 19.56 -2.04
C GLY A 96 10.29 18.35 -1.98
N ALA A 97 11.02 18.13 -3.07
CA ALA A 97 11.92 16.98 -3.18
C ALA A 97 13.16 17.10 -2.27
N ASP A 98 13.61 18.31 -1.92
CA ASP A 98 14.85 18.57 -1.15
C ASP A 98 14.66 18.62 0.38
N THR A 99 13.68 17.91 0.94
CA THR A 99 13.50 17.80 2.40
C THR A 99 14.59 16.92 3.06
N PRO A 100 14.91 17.11 4.34
CA PRO A 100 15.79 16.19 5.08
C PRO A 100 15.28 14.75 5.05
N GLU A 101 13.97 14.53 5.15
CA GLU A 101 13.36 13.20 5.07
C GLU A 101 13.63 12.52 3.72
N ALA A 102 13.48 13.24 2.61
CA ALA A 102 13.78 12.73 1.27
C ALA A 102 15.29 12.44 1.11
N PHE A 103 16.15 13.32 1.62
CA PHE A 103 17.60 13.12 1.62
C PHE A 103 18.01 11.87 2.42
N ARG A 104 17.49 11.73 3.65
CA ARG A 104 17.74 10.57 4.51
C ARG A 104 17.31 9.27 3.83
N LYS A 105 16.13 9.23 3.22
CA LYS A 105 15.62 8.06 2.47
C LYS A 105 16.55 7.70 1.30
N ALA A 106 16.96 8.70 0.51
CA ALA A 106 17.86 8.47 -0.62
C ALA A 106 19.21 7.91 -0.16
N LEU A 107 19.82 8.49 0.88
CA LEU A 107 21.06 7.99 1.46
C LEU A 107 20.94 6.58 2.05
N GLN A 108 19.85 6.29 2.75
CA GLN A 108 19.58 4.96 3.30
C GLN A 108 19.48 3.90 2.19
N SER A 109 18.90 4.24 1.04
CA SER A 109 18.87 3.38 -0.14
C SER A 109 20.27 3.18 -0.73
N ILE A 110 21.03 4.27 -0.95
CA ILE A 110 22.42 4.23 -1.47
C ILE A 110 23.32 3.31 -0.62
N TRP A 111 23.21 3.41 0.71
CA TRP A 111 24.07 2.69 1.65
C TRP A 111 23.48 1.38 2.18
N GLY A 112 22.23 1.07 1.83
CA GLY A 112 21.54 -0.12 2.32
C GLY A 112 21.31 -0.16 3.84
N ILE A 113 21.10 0.99 4.49
CA ILE A 113 21.01 1.15 5.95
C ILE A 113 19.62 1.56 6.38
N GLY A 114 19.17 1.12 7.55
CA GLY A 114 17.83 1.45 8.07
C GLY A 114 16.72 0.68 7.38
N ARG A 115 17.07 -0.43 6.72
CA ARG A 115 16.13 -1.37 6.09
C ARG A 115 15.40 -2.17 7.18
N LYS A 116 14.38 -1.54 7.78
CA LYS A 116 13.40 -2.26 8.58
C LYS A 116 12.73 -3.28 7.68
N ARG A 117 12.90 -4.56 8.01
CA ARG A 117 12.12 -5.62 7.38
C ARG A 117 10.73 -5.54 7.98
N TYR A 118 9.70 -5.60 7.14
CA TYR A 118 8.32 -5.64 7.62
C TYR A 118 7.73 -7.00 7.28
N LYS A 119 6.94 -7.55 8.18
CA LYS A 119 6.23 -8.80 7.96
C LYS A 119 4.73 -8.48 7.95
N VAL A 120 4.03 -9.03 6.96
CA VAL A 120 2.57 -9.01 6.91
C VAL A 120 2.08 -10.11 7.82
N TYR A 121 1.28 -9.74 8.81
CA TYR A 121 0.58 -10.66 9.69
C TYR A 121 -0.87 -10.74 9.21
N HIS A 122 -1.27 -11.94 8.84
CA HIS A 122 -2.62 -12.26 8.39
C HIS A 122 -3.42 -12.72 9.61
N GLU A 123 -4.49 -12.00 9.94
CA GLU A 123 -5.56 -12.60 10.75
C GLU A 123 -6.34 -13.54 9.83
N ALA A 124 -6.65 -14.75 10.30
CA ALA A 124 -7.43 -15.70 9.51
C ALA A 124 -8.78 -15.08 9.11
N PRO A 125 -9.32 -15.43 7.92
CA PRO A 125 -10.62 -14.95 7.50
C PRO A 125 -11.66 -15.27 8.55
N VAL A 126 -12.38 -14.26 9.00
CA VAL A 126 -13.57 -14.45 9.81
C VAL A 126 -14.74 -14.44 8.85
N ALA A 127 -15.13 -15.63 8.40
CA ALA A 127 -16.37 -15.80 7.65
C ALA A 127 -17.54 -15.66 8.63
N ALA A 128 -18.47 -14.75 8.35
CA ALA A 128 -19.76 -14.74 9.03
C ALA A 128 -20.54 -16.01 8.70
N HIS A 129 -20.35 -16.53 7.48
CA HIS A 129 -20.93 -17.77 6.99
C HIS A 129 -19.89 -18.55 6.16
N PRO A 130 -19.18 -19.52 6.76
CA PRO A 130 -18.05 -20.21 6.11
C PRO A 130 -18.43 -20.97 4.83
N GLU A 131 -19.72 -21.25 4.63
CA GLU A 131 -20.27 -21.99 3.48
C GLU A 131 -20.73 -21.07 2.33
N VAL A 132 -20.72 -19.74 2.50
CA VAL A 132 -21.43 -18.81 1.59
C VAL A 132 -20.51 -17.80 0.89
N ALA A 133 -19.39 -17.40 1.49
CA ALA A 133 -18.26 -16.83 0.76
C ALA A 133 -16.97 -16.90 1.59
N CYS A 134 -15.85 -17.08 0.91
CA CYS A 134 -14.52 -16.91 1.49
C CYS A 134 -13.68 -16.15 0.47
N HIS A 135 -13.32 -14.89 0.77
CA HIS A 135 -12.31 -14.16 0.00
C HIS A 135 -10.99 -14.17 0.77
N GLU A 136 -9.87 -14.24 0.08
CA GLU A 136 -8.54 -14.21 0.70
C GLU A 136 -7.80 -12.90 0.46
N LEU A 137 -7.21 -12.35 1.52
CA LEU A 137 -6.29 -11.24 1.42
C LEU A 137 -4.86 -11.80 1.48
N THR A 138 -4.31 -12.13 0.31
CA THR A 138 -2.95 -12.65 0.18
C THR A 138 -1.94 -11.50 0.02
N GLY A 139 -0.99 -11.45 0.94
CA GLY A 139 0.15 -10.54 0.84
C GLY A 139 1.29 -11.30 0.20
N SER A 140 2.04 -10.67 -0.69
CA SER A 140 3.39 -11.16 -0.94
C SER A 140 4.18 -11.03 0.38
N GLY A 141 4.36 -12.15 1.09
CA GLY A 141 5.33 -12.21 2.18
C GLY A 141 6.68 -11.74 1.63
N GLN A 142 7.37 -10.83 2.32
CA GLN A 142 8.60 -10.25 1.76
C GLN A 142 9.63 -11.36 1.50
N GLY A 143 9.86 -11.65 0.21
CA GLY A 143 11.17 -12.06 -0.28
C GLY A 143 12.14 -10.87 -0.16
N ALA A 144 13.41 -11.18 0.10
CA ALA A 144 14.46 -10.25 0.55
C ALA A 144 14.91 -9.15 -0.45
N THR A 145 14.07 -8.69 -1.38
CA THR A 145 14.43 -7.69 -2.40
C THR A 145 14.11 -6.25 -1.97
N LEU A 146 15.07 -5.37 -2.21
CA LEU A 146 15.42 -4.26 -1.31
C LEU A 146 14.96 -2.86 -1.76
N ASP A 147 14.33 -2.74 -2.94
CA ASP A 147 14.08 -1.43 -3.57
C ASP A 147 12.67 -1.27 -4.18
N LEU A 148 11.73 -2.17 -3.87
CA LEU A 148 10.33 -2.03 -4.30
C LEU A 148 9.44 -2.00 -3.07
N GLU A 149 8.62 -0.96 -2.91
CA GLU A 149 7.55 -1.01 -1.93
C GLU A 149 6.61 -2.17 -2.35
N LEU A 150 6.53 -3.22 -1.54
CA LEU A 150 5.94 -4.47 -1.98
C LEU A 150 4.42 -4.32 -2.12
N PRO A 151 3.85 -4.72 -3.27
CA PRO A 151 2.42 -4.67 -3.47
C PRO A 151 1.73 -5.66 -2.54
N ILE A 152 0.79 -5.16 -1.74
CA ILE A 152 -0.24 -6.00 -1.13
C ILE A 152 -1.31 -6.21 -2.19
N PHE A 153 -1.55 -7.46 -2.53
CA PHE A 153 -2.55 -7.86 -3.48
C PHE A 153 -3.85 -8.16 -2.77
N LEU A 154 -4.95 -7.74 -3.36
CA LEU A 154 -6.28 -8.18 -2.96
C LEU A 154 -6.76 -9.19 -4.00
N GLU A 155 -6.80 -10.44 -3.59
CA GLU A 155 -7.48 -11.50 -4.32
C GLU A 155 -8.92 -11.59 -3.82
N ALA A 156 -9.79 -12.11 -4.67
CA ALA A 156 -11.16 -12.38 -4.30
C ALA A 156 -11.53 -13.73 -4.88
N ASP A 157 -11.48 -14.74 -4.01
CA ASP A 157 -12.09 -16.02 -4.30
C ASP A 157 -13.57 -15.96 -3.91
N PHE A 158 -14.43 -16.45 -4.78
CA PHE A 158 -15.86 -16.62 -4.52
C PHE A 158 -16.14 -18.11 -4.64
N GLY A 159 -15.45 -18.88 -3.78
CA GLY A 159 -15.47 -20.33 -3.83
C GLY A 159 -16.65 -20.97 -3.09
N ALA A 160 -17.39 -20.22 -2.28
CA ALA A 160 -18.34 -20.84 -1.36
C ALA A 160 -19.74 -20.89 -1.97
N ILE A 161 -20.00 -22.07 -2.49
CA ILE A 161 -21.31 -22.59 -2.84
C ILE A 161 -21.89 -23.19 -1.56
N HIS A 162 -23.08 -22.77 -1.13
CA HIS A 162 -23.83 -23.63 -0.22
C HIS A 162 -24.34 -24.81 -1.05
N ASP A 163 -23.65 -25.95 -0.97
CA ASP A 163 -24.13 -27.20 -1.53
C ASP A 163 -25.32 -27.64 -0.69
N LEU A 164 -26.49 -27.62 -1.31
CA LEU A 164 -27.75 -28.06 -0.72
C LEU A 164 -28.01 -29.50 -1.17
N ALA A 165 -28.83 -30.22 -0.41
CA ALA A 165 -29.28 -31.55 -0.81
C ALA A 165 -29.92 -31.52 -2.22
N ASN A 166 -29.89 -32.67 -2.91
CA ASN A 166 -30.47 -32.86 -4.26
C ASN A 166 -29.76 -32.11 -5.40
N ASN A 167 -28.43 -32.00 -5.36
CA ASN A 167 -27.64 -31.33 -6.41
C ASN A 167 -28.02 -29.85 -6.62
N LEU A 168 -28.26 -29.14 -5.52
CA LEU A 168 -28.59 -27.72 -5.55
C LEU A 168 -27.46 -26.90 -4.97
N LYS A 169 -27.32 -25.67 -5.46
CA LYS A 169 -26.29 -24.71 -5.08
C LYS A 169 -26.94 -23.35 -4.87
N TYR A 170 -26.59 -22.70 -3.77
CA TYR A 170 -27.00 -21.31 -3.52
C TYR A 170 -25.79 -20.38 -3.57
N GLY A 171 -25.95 -19.23 -4.21
CA GLY A 171 -24.91 -18.22 -4.36
C GLY A 171 -25.49 -16.86 -4.75
N PHE A 172 -24.62 -15.90 -5.05
CA PHE A 172 -25.02 -14.53 -5.39
C PHE A 172 -24.56 -14.12 -6.78
N ARG A 173 -25.40 -13.37 -7.48
CA ARG A 173 -25.10 -12.79 -8.79
C ARG A 173 -24.11 -11.64 -8.72
N ARG A 174 -24.15 -10.90 -7.61
CA ARG A 174 -23.35 -9.69 -7.38
C ARG A 174 -22.82 -9.68 -5.97
N ALA A 175 -21.56 -9.30 -5.84
CA ALA A 175 -20.91 -9.09 -4.56
C ALA A 175 -20.16 -7.76 -4.56
N ARG A 176 -19.90 -7.24 -3.38
CA ARG A 176 -19.12 -6.02 -3.18
C ARG A 176 -18.02 -6.27 -2.20
N LEU A 177 -16.80 -6.10 -2.64
CA LEU A 177 -15.61 -6.14 -1.81
C LEU A 177 -15.21 -4.70 -1.47
N ARG A 178 -15.17 -4.37 -0.19
CA ARG A 178 -14.71 -3.07 0.31
C ARG A 178 -13.42 -3.27 1.07
N VAL A 179 -12.48 -2.34 0.92
CA VAL A 179 -11.27 -2.29 1.73
C VAL A 179 -11.20 -0.95 2.43
N ASP A 180 -10.92 -0.96 3.74
CA ASP A 180 -10.63 0.21 4.53
C ASP A 180 -9.13 0.25 4.86
N LEU A 181 -8.45 1.29 4.40
CA LEU A 181 -7.00 1.44 4.49
C LEU A 181 -6.62 2.45 5.59
N THR A 182 -6.48 2.00 6.84
CA THR A 182 -6.05 2.86 7.94
C THR A 182 -4.52 2.92 8.01
N CYS A 183 -3.95 4.11 7.76
CA CYS A 183 -2.51 4.33 7.93
C CYS A 183 -2.22 5.52 8.83
N LYS A 184 -1.09 5.39 9.54
CA LYS A 184 -0.54 6.42 10.42
C LYS A 184 0.40 7.38 9.69
N TYR A 185 0.92 7.02 8.50
CA TYR A 185 1.96 7.77 7.79
C TYR A 185 1.78 7.80 6.25
N GLY A 186 2.02 8.96 5.63
CA GLY A 186 2.49 9.10 4.23
C GLY A 186 1.52 8.84 3.06
N SER A 187 1.86 9.42 1.89
CA SER A 187 1.16 9.26 0.61
C SER A 187 1.29 7.84 0.06
N LYS A 188 0.15 7.21 -0.24
CA LYS A 188 0.07 5.84 -0.78
C LYS A 188 -0.17 5.86 -2.29
N SER A 189 0.43 4.91 -2.98
CA SER A 189 0.01 4.54 -4.34
C SER A 189 -0.90 3.33 -4.24
N VAL A 190 -2.20 3.56 -4.42
CA VAL A 190 -3.21 2.50 -4.54
C VAL A 190 -3.46 2.31 -6.04
N THR A 191 -2.85 1.28 -6.62
CA THR A 191 -3.20 0.86 -7.97
C THR A 191 -4.44 0.00 -7.86
N ARG A 192 -5.54 0.49 -8.42
CA ARG A 192 -6.83 -0.20 -8.42
C ARG A 192 -7.08 -0.74 -9.81
N PHE A 193 -7.49 -1.99 -9.89
CA PHE A 193 -8.02 -2.54 -11.13
C PHE A 193 -9.33 -1.84 -11.49
N ALA A 194 -9.63 -1.70 -12.78
CA ALA A 194 -10.86 -1.10 -13.30
C ALA A 194 -11.15 0.38 -12.92
N THR A 195 -10.15 1.22 -12.59
CA THR A 195 -10.38 2.65 -12.26
C THR A 195 -11.01 3.51 -13.35
N GLY A 196 -11.07 3.03 -14.59
CA GLY A 196 -11.65 3.73 -15.74
C GLY A 196 -13.04 3.24 -16.16
N GLY A 197 -13.67 2.30 -15.43
CA GLY A 197 -14.97 1.75 -15.81
C GLY A 197 -15.16 0.30 -15.37
N SER A 198 -15.86 -0.47 -16.19
CA SER A 198 -16.05 -1.90 -15.98
C SER A 198 -15.03 -2.71 -16.77
N GLN A 199 -14.48 -3.76 -16.17
CA GLN A 199 -13.52 -4.68 -16.81
C GLN A 199 -13.86 -6.13 -16.46
N VAL A 200 -13.58 -7.05 -17.36
CA VAL A 200 -13.86 -8.48 -17.15
C VAL A 200 -12.60 -9.20 -16.70
N ILE A 201 -12.67 -9.92 -15.56
CA ILE A 201 -11.62 -10.83 -15.09
C ILE A 201 -12.23 -12.20 -14.78
N ASN A 202 -11.61 -13.29 -15.23
CA ASN A 202 -11.97 -14.67 -14.90
C ASN A 202 -13.47 -15.00 -14.95
N GLY A 203 -14.22 -14.37 -15.88
CA GLY A 203 -15.65 -14.61 -16.06
C GLY A 203 -16.57 -13.75 -15.20
N ALA A 204 -16.05 -12.72 -14.51
CA ALA A 204 -16.85 -11.73 -13.80
C ALA A 204 -16.58 -10.31 -14.33
N GLU A 205 -17.62 -9.50 -14.36
CA GLU A 205 -17.57 -8.07 -14.60
C GLU A 205 -17.23 -7.34 -13.29
N ILE A 206 -16.20 -6.50 -13.33
CA ILE A 206 -15.64 -5.81 -12.16
C ILE A 206 -15.67 -4.31 -12.41
N THR A 207 -16.34 -3.61 -11.50
CA THR A 207 -16.41 -2.15 -11.50
C THR A 207 -15.76 -1.60 -10.24
N SER A 208 -14.71 -0.80 -10.40
CA SER A 208 -14.10 -0.08 -9.28
C SER A 208 -14.96 1.10 -8.85
N ARG A 209 -15.16 1.22 -7.54
CA ARG A 209 -15.88 2.30 -6.84
C ARG A 209 -15.09 2.80 -5.63
N GLY A 210 -15.61 3.82 -4.97
CA GLY A 210 -15.06 4.38 -3.74
C GLY A 210 -13.85 5.29 -3.96
N ILE A 211 -13.28 5.75 -2.85
CA ILE A 211 -12.15 6.68 -2.82
C ILE A 211 -10.85 5.93 -2.50
N PRO A 212 -9.65 6.51 -2.74
CA PRO A 212 -8.39 5.81 -2.52
C PRO A 212 -8.17 5.27 -1.09
N SER A 213 -8.74 5.90 -0.07
CA SER A 213 -8.64 5.42 1.33
C SER A 213 -9.62 4.31 1.69
N THR A 214 -10.71 4.19 0.93
CA THR A 214 -11.77 3.19 1.11
C THR A 214 -12.23 2.63 -0.24
N PRO A 215 -11.33 1.99 -1.00
CA PRO A 215 -11.68 1.49 -2.32
C PRO A 215 -12.67 0.33 -2.19
N SER A 216 -13.52 0.17 -3.21
CA SER A 216 -14.46 -0.95 -3.26
C SER A 216 -14.67 -1.42 -4.69
N TRP A 217 -14.94 -2.70 -4.89
CA TRP A 217 -15.23 -3.29 -6.18
C TRP A 217 -16.62 -3.89 -6.13
N GLU A 218 -17.43 -3.60 -7.15
CA GLU A 218 -18.61 -4.39 -7.46
C GLU A 218 -18.20 -5.48 -8.45
N ILE A 219 -18.56 -6.71 -8.12
CA ILE A 219 -18.20 -7.91 -8.85
C ILE A 219 -19.51 -8.59 -9.25
N GLN A 220 -19.70 -8.81 -10.54
CA GLN A 220 -20.96 -9.25 -11.13
C GLN A 220 -20.73 -10.39 -12.11
N CYS A 221 -21.65 -11.35 -12.17
CA CYS A 221 -21.64 -12.41 -13.18
C CYS A 221 -21.75 -11.83 -14.60
N LEU A 222 -21.04 -12.42 -15.56
CA LEU A 222 -21.25 -12.11 -16.98
C LEU A 222 -22.62 -12.60 -17.47
N PRO A 223 -23.12 -12.06 -18.60
CA PRO A 223 -24.29 -12.62 -19.27
C PRO A 223 -24.10 -14.10 -19.58
N GLY A 224 -25.00 -14.95 -19.06
CA GLY A 224 -24.95 -16.41 -19.21
C GLY A 224 -24.53 -17.16 -17.95
N ASP A 225 -23.90 -16.49 -16.98
CA ASP A 225 -23.63 -17.06 -15.66
C ASP A 225 -24.73 -16.65 -14.65
N THR A 226 -25.10 -17.59 -13.78
CA THR A 226 -26.21 -17.40 -12.83
C THR A 226 -25.74 -17.05 -11.41
N ILE A 227 -24.53 -17.46 -11.00
CA ILE A 227 -23.94 -17.15 -9.68
C ILE A 227 -22.42 -16.98 -9.76
N LEU A 228 -21.84 -16.21 -8.83
CA LEU A 228 -20.40 -16.11 -8.62
C LEU A 228 -19.91 -17.39 -7.93
N ALA A 229 -19.27 -18.29 -8.68
CA ALA A 229 -18.84 -19.60 -8.18
C ALA A 229 -17.40 -19.95 -8.60
N LYS A 230 -16.58 -18.92 -8.84
CA LYS A 230 -15.20 -19.05 -9.36
C LYS A 230 -14.30 -17.99 -8.71
N PRO A 231 -13.00 -18.26 -8.57
CA PRO A 231 -12.04 -17.23 -8.21
C PRO A 231 -12.04 -16.11 -9.25
N VAL A 232 -12.28 -14.87 -8.81
CA VAL A 232 -12.44 -13.72 -9.72
C VAL A 232 -11.11 -13.01 -9.95
N SER A 233 -10.25 -12.94 -8.94
CA SER A 233 -8.95 -12.28 -9.02
C SER A 233 -7.87 -13.13 -8.34
N LYS A 234 -6.69 -13.16 -8.95
CA LYS A 234 -5.50 -13.89 -8.53
C LYS A 234 -4.28 -12.95 -8.56
N ASN A 235 -3.14 -13.41 -8.05
CA ASN A 235 -1.92 -12.62 -7.86
C ASN A 235 -1.36 -12.00 -9.16
N ASP A 236 -1.63 -12.62 -10.31
CA ASP A 236 -1.28 -12.10 -11.64
C ASP A 236 -2.22 -10.98 -12.12
N GLU A 237 -3.47 -10.96 -11.66
CA GLU A 237 -4.49 -9.95 -11.95
C GLU A 237 -5.22 -9.48 -10.66
N PRO A 238 -4.52 -8.77 -9.77
CA PRO A 238 -5.05 -8.39 -8.45
C PRO A 238 -6.06 -7.24 -8.57
N LEU A 239 -7.13 -7.26 -7.76
CA LEU A 239 -8.10 -6.15 -7.69
C LEU A 239 -7.45 -4.84 -7.24
N MET A 240 -6.46 -4.96 -6.38
CA MET A 240 -5.73 -3.86 -5.81
C MET A 240 -4.28 -4.27 -5.60
N ALA A 241 -3.37 -3.36 -5.92
CA ALA A 241 -2.00 -3.40 -5.46
C ALA A 241 -1.76 -2.13 -4.65
N VAL A 242 -1.26 -2.28 -3.42
CA VAL A 242 -0.91 -1.11 -2.63
C VAL A 242 0.52 -1.15 -2.18
N VAL A 243 1.15 0.02 -2.32
CA VAL A 243 2.58 0.25 -2.32
C VAL A 243 2.85 1.38 -1.30
N GLY A 244 3.92 1.27 -0.51
CA GLY A 244 4.37 2.32 0.42
C GLY A 244 3.91 2.16 1.87
N TYR A 245 3.75 0.94 2.36
CA TYR A 245 3.31 0.70 3.74
C TYR A 245 4.45 0.53 4.76
N GLY A 246 4.17 0.89 6.00
CA GLY A 246 5.05 0.69 7.15
C GLY A 246 4.32 0.15 8.38
N GLU A 247 5.08 -0.05 9.45
CA GLU A 247 4.61 -0.53 10.75
C GLU A 247 3.34 0.20 11.23
N GLY A 248 2.38 -0.57 11.75
CA GLY A 248 1.13 -0.05 12.29
C GLY A 248 0.06 0.24 11.23
N THR A 249 0.32 -0.06 9.97
CA THR A 249 -0.71 -0.07 8.94
C THR A 249 -1.66 -1.25 9.16
N ARG A 250 -2.97 -0.97 9.11
CA ARG A 250 -4.02 -1.97 9.12
C ARG A 250 -4.85 -1.89 7.84
N ILE A 251 -5.08 -3.04 7.23
CA ILE A 251 -5.92 -3.19 6.04
C ILE A 251 -7.07 -4.09 6.44
N ASN A 252 -8.27 -3.55 6.38
CA ASN A 252 -9.48 -4.31 6.63
C ASN A 252 -10.20 -4.51 5.30
N SER A 253 -10.72 -5.70 5.06
CA SER A 253 -11.59 -5.96 3.92
C SER A 253 -12.87 -6.64 4.36
N THR A 254 -13.96 -6.24 3.73
CA THR A 254 -15.30 -6.76 3.99
C THR A 254 -15.93 -7.13 2.67
N LEU A 255 -16.42 -8.36 2.58
CA LEU A 255 -17.23 -8.81 1.45
C LEU A 255 -18.70 -8.76 1.82
N SER A 256 -19.52 -8.16 0.95
CA SER A 256 -20.94 -7.94 1.20
C SER A 256 -21.81 -8.16 -0.04
N VAL A 257 -23.02 -8.65 0.14
CA VAL A 257 -23.97 -8.95 -0.94
C VAL A 257 -25.32 -8.28 -0.69
N ASN A 258 -26.10 -8.06 -1.75
CA ASN A 258 -27.52 -7.78 -1.57
C ASN A 258 -28.27 -9.12 -1.52
N LEU A 259 -29.26 -9.22 -0.65
CA LEU A 259 -30.09 -10.43 -0.54
C LEU A 259 -30.87 -10.72 -1.83
N SER A 260 -31.30 -9.66 -2.52
CA SER A 260 -32.01 -9.75 -3.80
C SER A 260 -31.15 -10.28 -4.95
N ASP A 261 -29.83 -10.39 -4.76
CA ASP A 261 -28.91 -10.99 -5.72
C ASP A 261 -28.70 -12.49 -5.49
N GLY A 262 -29.32 -13.07 -4.45
CA GLY A 262 -29.26 -14.49 -4.14
C GLY A 262 -30.00 -15.33 -5.16
N GLU A 263 -29.42 -16.46 -5.53
CA GLU A 263 -29.95 -17.33 -6.57
C GLU A 263 -29.67 -18.81 -6.25
N LEU A 264 -30.66 -19.65 -6.55
CA LEU A 264 -30.56 -21.11 -6.45
C LEU A 264 -30.39 -21.73 -7.84
N VAL A 265 -29.37 -22.56 -7.99
CA VAL A 265 -28.99 -23.23 -9.24
C VAL A 265 -28.76 -24.72 -8.99
N PHE A 266 -28.77 -25.52 -10.06
CA PHE A 266 -28.32 -26.91 -9.98
C PHE A 266 -26.80 -26.98 -9.82
N SER A 267 -26.26 -28.13 -9.41
CA SER A 267 -24.81 -28.31 -9.21
C SER A 267 -23.96 -28.05 -10.46
N ASN A 268 -24.57 -28.13 -11.64
CA ASN A 268 -23.96 -27.81 -12.94
C ASN A 268 -24.02 -26.31 -13.31
N GLY A 269 -24.66 -25.47 -12.48
CA GLY A 269 -24.81 -24.02 -12.69
C GLY A 269 -26.12 -23.60 -13.37
N ASP A 270 -26.94 -24.56 -13.81
CA ASP A 270 -28.18 -24.27 -14.52
C ASP A 270 -29.22 -23.62 -13.61
N PRO A 271 -29.98 -22.62 -14.10
CA PRO A 271 -30.99 -21.96 -13.32
C PRO A 271 -32.17 -22.88 -13.01
N ILE A 272 -32.71 -22.76 -11.80
CA ILE A 272 -33.96 -23.41 -11.40
C ILE A 272 -35.13 -22.48 -11.72
N LEU A 273 -36.16 -23.00 -12.39
CA LEU A 273 -37.35 -22.26 -12.83
C LEU A 273 -38.58 -22.43 -11.90
N ASP A 274 -38.41 -23.06 -10.73
CA ASP A 274 -39.49 -23.39 -9.78
C ASP A 274 -40.11 -22.16 -9.11
N ASP A 275 -41.45 -22.11 -9.03
CA ASP A 275 -42.22 -21.04 -8.38
C ASP A 275 -41.95 -20.92 -6.86
N ASN A 276 -41.47 -21.99 -6.21
CA ASN A 276 -41.13 -21.98 -4.78
C ASN A 276 -39.71 -21.45 -4.48
N LYS A 277 -38.93 -21.17 -5.52
CA LYS A 277 -37.54 -20.73 -5.41
C LYS A 277 -37.40 -19.50 -4.51
N ALA A 278 -38.30 -18.52 -4.66
CA ALA A 278 -38.28 -17.30 -3.85
C ALA A 278 -38.45 -17.59 -2.36
N ALA A 279 -39.36 -18.49 -1.98
CA ALA A 279 -39.60 -18.86 -0.58
C ALA A 279 -38.43 -19.66 0.02
N VAL A 280 -37.79 -20.52 -0.77
CA VAL A 280 -36.59 -21.26 -0.34
C VAL A 280 -35.41 -20.30 -0.15
N ILE A 281 -35.17 -19.39 -1.10
CA ILE A 281 -34.14 -18.35 -1.00
C ILE A 281 -34.42 -17.45 0.20
N GLU A 282 -35.65 -16.98 0.38
CA GLU A 282 -36.04 -16.15 1.53
C GLU A 282 -35.78 -16.86 2.85
N ARG A 283 -36.07 -18.17 2.94
CA ARG A 283 -35.80 -18.98 4.13
C ARG A 283 -34.31 -19.18 4.38
N ILE A 284 -33.51 -19.46 3.34
CA ILE A 284 -32.04 -19.53 3.43
C ILE A 284 -31.49 -18.17 3.89
N CYS A 285 -31.89 -17.08 3.23
CA CYS A 285 -31.56 -15.71 3.63
C CYS A 285 -31.95 -15.43 5.08
N THR A 286 -33.16 -15.78 5.52
CA THR A 286 -33.62 -15.54 6.90
C THR A 286 -32.77 -16.29 7.93
N LEU A 287 -32.32 -17.51 7.61
CA LEU A 287 -31.36 -18.24 8.44
C LEU A 287 -29.99 -17.55 8.47
N LEU A 288 -29.56 -16.95 7.35
CA LEU A 288 -28.29 -16.21 7.24
C LEU A 288 -28.34 -14.79 7.86
N LEU A 289 -29.54 -14.20 7.98
CA LEU A 289 -29.78 -12.79 8.29
C LEU A 289 -29.65 -12.42 9.77
N GLN A 290 -29.50 -13.39 10.68
CA GLN A 290 -29.72 -13.13 12.10
C GLN A 290 -28.72 -12.13 12.73
N GLU A 291 -27.54 -11.84 12.16
CA GLU A 291 -26.55 -11.01 12.87
C GLU A 291 -25.70 -10.01 12.03
N ASN A 292 -25.78 -9.93 10.70
CA ASN A 292 -24.73 -9.26 9.89
C ASN A 292 -25.19 -8.30 8.76
N ILE A 293 -26.33 -7.62 8.92
CA ILE A 293 -26.73 -6.56 7.96
C ILE A 293 -26.01 -5.24 8.31
N ASN A 294 -25.26 -4.68 7.37
CA ASN A 294 -24.55 -3.42 7.56
C ASN A 294 -25.47 -2.19 7.35
N GLU A 295 -24.95 -1.00 7.65
CA GLU A 295 -25.66 0.29 7.55
C GLU A 295 -26.20 0.60 6.13
N GLN A 296 -25.73 -0.11 5.11
CA GLN A 296 -26.15 0.05 3.71
C GLN A 296 -27.19 -0.99 3.29
N GLY A 297 -27.71 -1.78 4.23
CA GLY A 297 -28.70 -2.83 3.98
C GLY A 297 -28.13 -4.05 3.26
N ARG A 298 -26.80 -4.23 3.26
CA ARG A 298 -26.13 -5.40 2.66
C ARG A 298 -25.77 -6.40 3.75
N LEU A 299 -25.76 -7.68 3.39
CA LEU A 299 -25.29 -8.74 4.27
C LEU A 299 -23.76 -8.86 4.14
N ASP A 300 -23.03 -8.69 5.24
CA ASP A 300 -21.59 -8.93 5.28
C ASP A 300 -21.34 -10.44 5.43
N LEU A 301 -20.62 -11.03 4.48
CA LEU A 301 -20.36 -12.48 4.42
C LEU A 301 -19.03 -12.87 5.07
N SER A 302 -18.04 -11.99 5.01
CA SER A 302 -16.71 -12.25 5.54
C SER A 302 -15.94 -10.96 5.81
N PHE A 303 -15.07 -11.05 6.81
CA PHE A 303 -14.15 -9.99 7.21
C PHE A 303 -12.71 -10.52 7.25
N HIS A 304 -11.78 -9.68 6.84
CA HIS A 304 -10.36 -9.99 6.82
C HIS A 304 -9.54 -8.80 7.28
N SER A 305 -8.54 -9.03 8.15
CA SER A 305 -7.63 -8.00 8.62
C SER A 305 -6.17 -8.38 8.40
N LEU A 306 -5.40 -7.45 7.84
CA LEU A 306 -3.95 -7.55 7.73
C LEU A 306 -3.30 -6.47 8.57
N GLN A 307 -2.26 -6.86 9.29
CA GLN A 307 -1.42 -5.94 10.05
C GLN A 307 0.03 -6.02 9.58
N ILE A 308 0.61 -4.86 9.30
CA ILE A 308 2.04 -4.76 8.98
C ILE A 308 2.81 -4.45 10.25
N LYS A 309 3.72 -5.34 10.63
CA LYS A 309 4.62 -5.17 11.78
C LYS A 309 6.07 -5.19 11.31
N GLU A 310 6.97 -4.63 12.11
CA GLU A 310 8.41 -4.87 11.94
C GLU A 310 8.69 -6.37 12.10
N ALA A 311 9.54 -6.92 11.24
CA ALA A 311 9.95 -8.31 11.33
C ALA A 311 10.94 -8.47 12.48
N ASP A 312 10.72 -9.47 13.33
CA ASP A 312 11.64 -9.79 14.42
C ASP A 312 13.02 -10.18 13.83
N HIS A 313 14.09 -9.67 14.45
CA HIS A 313 15.48 -9.92 14.07
C HIS A 313 15.93 -11.35 14.38
#